data_AF-A0A2N1TD30-F1
#
_entry.id   AF-A0A2N1TD30-F1
#
_cell.length_a   1.000
_cell.length_b   1.000
_cell.length_c   1.000
_cell.angle_alpha   90.00
_cell.angle_beta   90.00
_cell.angle_gamma   90.00
#
_symmetry.space_group_name_H-M   'P 1'
#
loop_
_entity.id
_entity.type
_entity.pdbx_description
1 polymer ?
#
loop_
_entity_poly.entity_id
_entity_poly.type
_entity_poly.pdbx_seq_one_letter_code
_entity_poly.pdbx_strand_id
1 'polypeptide(L)'
;MKKNKLIALLIALVAISATIIGCTPQNNEMTAEEQTLVREYINENINDISPTEPVLGGTWYVTDLTFTNPNQVTATYEDGHIMAGFTSEFSIDSDNQVTLSNIQSIEY
;
A
#
# COMPACT_ATOMS: atom_id res chain seq x y z
N MET A 1 4.08 41.23 -42.81
CA MET A 1 4.36 39.85 -43.29
C MET A 1 3.91 38.85 -42.24
N LYS A 2 3.11 37.84 -42.64
CA LYS A 2 2.63 36.62 -41.93
C LYS A 2 1.74 36.86 -40.68
N LYS A 3 0.41 36.90 -40.79
CA LYS A 3 -0.60 35.80 -40.90
C LYS A 3 -1.01 35.15 -39.54
N ASN A 4 -2.15 35.62 -39.03
CA ASN A 4 -3.30 34.95 -38.40
C ASN A 4 -3.11 33.60 -37.67
N LYS A 5 -3.76 33.47 -36.50
CA LYS A 5 -5.06 32.74 -36.37
C LYS A 5 -5.81 33.16 -35.10
N LEU A 6 -7.08 33.53 -35.30
CA LEU A 6 -8.11 33.66 -34.27
C LEU A 6 -8.35 32.30 -33.58
N ILE A 7 -8.57 32.30 -32.26
CA ILE A 7 -9.66 31.52 -31.65
C ILE A 7 -10.23 32.38 -30.52
N ALA A 8 -11.43 32.92 -30.76
CA ALA A 8 -12.30 33.40 -29.70
C ALA A 8 -13.23 32.24 -29.33
N LEU A 9 -13.35 31.91 -28.04
CA LEU A 9 -14.55 31.29 -27.51
C LEU A 9 -14.77 31.75 -26.06
N LEU A 10 -15.92 32.38 -25.87
CA LEU A 10 -16.42 33.02 -24.66
C LEU A 10 -17.50 32.09 -24.04
N ILE A 11 -17.65 32.15 -22.71
CA ILE A 11 -18.87 31.81 -21.91
C ILE A 11 -19.06 30.29 -21.68
N ALA A 12 -19.33 29.75 -20.48
CA ALA A 12 -20.18 30.24 -19.41
C ALA A 12 -19.67 29.90 -17.99
N LEU A 13 -19.83 30.87 -17.10
CA LEU A 13 -19.93 30.66 -15.66
C LEU A 13 -21.26 29.94 -15.36
N VAL A 14 -21.21 28.76 -14.73
CA VAL A 14 -22.39 28.17 -14.08
C VAL A 14 -22.13 28.18 -12.58
N ALA A 15 -22.74 29.16 -11.91
CA ALA A 15 -23.03 29.06 -10.48
C ALA A 15 -24.38 28.34 -10.29
N ILE A 16 -24.64 27.87 -9.06
CA ILE A 16 -25.88 27.23 -8.54
C ILE A 16 -25.78 25.69 -8.63
N SER A 17 -25.89 24.88 -7.57
CA SER A 17 -26.62 24.97 -6.29
C SER A 17 -26.06 23.96 -5.27
N ALA A 18 -26.18 24.27 -3.98
CA ALA A 18 -25.99 23.32 -2.89
C ALA A 18 -26.96 22.13 -3.01
N THR A 19 -26.43 20.90 -2.99
CA THR A 19 -27.18 19.71 -2.57
C THR A 19 -26.25 18.78 -1.79
N ILE A 20 -26.68 18.48 -0.58
CA ILE A 20 -26.07 17.55 0.38
C ILE A 20 -25.95 16.18 -0.31
N ILE A 21 -24.72 15.73 -0.59
CA ILE A 21 -24.44 14.31 -0.85
C ILE A 21 -23.59 13.87 0.34
N GLY A 22 -24.12 12.88 1.04
CA GLY A 22 -23.80 12.58 2.43
C GLY A 22 -22.32 12.49 2.74
N CYS A 23 -21.99 12.71 4.01
CA CYS A 23 -20.89 11.98 4.62
C CYS A 23 -21.15 10.50 4.38
N THR A 24 -20.70 9.97 3.25
CA THR A 24 -20.45 8.56 3.11
C THR A 24 -19.51 8.27 4.27
N PRO A 25 -19.85 7.37 5.21
CA PRO A 25 -18.80 6.83 6.06
C PRO A 25 -17.78 6.28 5.07
N GLN A 26 -16.62 6.92 5.01
CA GLN A 26 -15.49 6.40 4.28
C GLN A 26 -15.23 5.08 5.00
N ASN A 27 -15.71 4.00 4.42
CA ASN A 27 -15.32 2.68 4.85
C ASN A 27 -13.81 2.70 4.65
N ASN A 28 -13.07 2.83 5.75
CA ASN A 28 -11.61 2.78 5.73
C ASN A 28 -11.14 1.38 5.28
N GLU A 29 -11.93 0.59 4.57
CA GLU A 29 -11.51 -0.73 4.14
C GLU A 29 -10.49 -0.60 3.01
N MET A 30 -9.38 -1.30 3.18
CA MET A 30 -8.31 -1.39 2.21
C MET A 30 -8.80 -2.06 0.93
N THR A 31 -8.50 -1.45 -0.22
CA THR A 31 -8.84 -1.98 -1.53
C THR A 31 -8.00 -3.20 -1.89
N ALA A 32 -8.47 -4.01 -2.84
CA ALA A 32 -7.71 -5.17 -3.34
C ALA A 32 -6.42 -4.74 -4.08
N GLU A 33 -6.41 -3.57 -4.70
CA GLU A 33 -5.26 -2.98 -5.38
C GLU A 33 -4.18 -2.59 -4.37
N GLU A 34 -4.56 -1.89 -3.29
CA GLU A 34 -3.65 -1.58 -2.18
C GLU A 34 -3.09 -2.86 -1.55
N GLN A 35 -3.91 -3.90 -1.38
CA GLN A 35 -3.44 -5.17 -0.82
C GLN A 35 -2.41 -5.83 -1.74
N THR A 36 -2.59 -5.70 -3.05
CA THR A 36 -1.64 -6.21 -4.04
C THR A 36 -0.30 -5.49 -3.92
N LEU A 37 -0.32 -4.14 -3.85
CA LEU A 37 0.90 -3.34 -3.69
C LEU A 37 1.70 -3.73 -2.44
N VAL A 38 1.03 -3.86 -1.29
CA VAL A 38 1.69 -4.25 -0.03
C VAL A 38 2.22 -5.68 -0.10
N ARG A 39 1.46 -6.60 -0.71
CA ARG A 39 1.91 -7.98 -0.90
C ARG A 39 3.16 -8.06 -1.77
N GLU A 40 3.19 -7.38 -2.91
CA GLU A 40 4.33 -7.35 -3.82
C GLU A 40 5.56 -6.77 -3.13
N TYR A 41 5.40 -5.61 -2.48
CA TYR A 41 6.48 -4.98 -1.71
C TYR A 41 7.09 -5.92 -0.67
N ILE A 42 6.26 -6.59 0.14
CA ILE A 42 6.77 -7.50 1.18
C ILE A 42 7.45 -8.72 0.55
N ASN A 43 6.87 -9.32 -0.50
CA ASN A 43 7.47 -10.49 -1.16
C ASN A 43 8.85 -10.17 -1.76
N GLU A 44 8.99 -9.01 -2.41
CA GLU A 44 10.24 -8.61 -3.05
C GLU A 44 11.34 -8.22 -2.06
N ASN A 45 10.95 -7.72 -0.88
CA ASN A 45 11.88 -7.13 0.08
C ASN A 45 11.98 -7.90 1.41
N ILE A 46 11.39 -9.10 1.52
CA ILE A 46 11.30 -9.83 2.80
C ILE A 46 12.66 -10.08 3.46
N ASN A 47 13.70 -10.29 2.66
CA ASN A 47 15.07 -10.53 3.14
C ASN A 47 15.71 -9.28 3.77
N ASP A 48 15.24 -8.08 3.42
CA ASP A 48 15.69 -6.81 4.00
C ASP A 48 14.76 -6.32 5.11
N ILE A 49 13.49 -6.73 5.09
CA ILE A 49 12.46 -6.32 6.07
C ILE A 49 12.56 -7.13 7.36
N SER A 50 12.91 -8.42 7.27
CA SER A 50 12.84 -9.35 8.41
C SER A 50 13.70 -8.87 9.58
N PRO A 51 13.13 -8.75 10.80
CA PRO A 51 13.93 -8.50 12.01
C PRO A 51 14.79 -9.69 12.43
N THR A 52 14.55 -10.86 11.83
CA THR A 52 15.23 -12.12 12.12
C THR A 52 16.08 -12.54 10.92
N GLU A 53 17.33 -12.87 11.16
CA GLU A 53 18.24 -13.39 10.12
C GLU A 53 17.88 -14.84 9.75
N PRO A 54 17.94 -15.22 8.46
CA PRO A 54 17.80 -16.61 8.06
C PRO A 54 18.99 -17.43 8.56
N VAL A 55 18.78 -18.72 8.81
CA VAL A 55 19.83 -19.61 9.32
C VAL A 55 20.52 -20.36 8.19
N LEU A 56 21.77 -20.75 8.42
CA LEU A 56 22.54 -21.61 7.51
C LEU A 56 22.70 -21.04 6.08
N GLY A 57 22.60 -19.73 5.92
CA GLY A 57 22.66 -19.06 4.61
C GLY A 57 21.38 -19.23 3.79
N GLY A 58 20.24 -19.49 4.44
CA GLY A 58 18.92 -19.53 3.82
C GLY A 58 18.47 -18.17 3.28
N THR A 59 17.27 -18.16 2.71
CA THR A 59 16.60 -16.97 2.17
C THR A 59 15.15 -17.03 2.59
N TRP A 60 14.59 -15.91 3.03
CA TRP A 60 13.20 -15.84 3.44
C TRP A 60 12.25 -15.92 2.24
N TYR A 61 11.19 -16.70 2.40
CA TYR A 61 10.06 -16.83 1.49
C TYR A 61 8.76 -16.61 2.25
N VAL A 62 7.94 -15.69 1.78
CA VAL A 62 6.64 -15.40 2.39
C VAL A 62 5.69 -16.58 2.19
N THR A 63 5.08 -17.05 3.27
CA THR A 63 4.11 -18.15 3.27
C THR A 63 2.69 -17.66 3.48
N ASP A 64 2.48 -16.60 4.26
CA ASP A 64 1.18 -15.98 4.48
C ASP A 64 1.27 -14.46 4.67
N LEU A 65 0.26 -13.75 4.17
CA LEU A 65 0.06 -12.32 4.41
C LEU A 65 -1.40 -12.05 4.78
N THR A 66 -1.60 -11.70 6.04
CA THR A 66 -2.91 -11.39 6.62
C THR A 66 -3.03 -9.89 6.90
N PHE A 67 -4.07 -9.27 6.33
CA PHE A 67 -4.42 -7.88 6.61
C PHE A 67 -5.47 -7.84 7.72
N THR A 68 -5.07 -7.43 8.92
CA THR A 68 -5.95 -7.40 10.10
C THR A 68 -6.77 -6.11 10.16
N ASN A 69 -6.19 -5.02 9.68
CA ASN A 69 -6.75 -3.68 9.70
C ASN A 69 -6.36 -2.94 8.40
N PRO A 70 -6.99 -1.81 8.07
CA PRO A 70 -6.71 -1.07 6.84
C PRO A 70 -5.24 -0.65 6.61
N ASN A 71 -4.48 -0.57 7.69
CA ASN A 71 -3.10 -0.10 7.70
C ASN A 71 -2.18 -1.09 8.44
N GLN A 72 -2.62 -2.33 8.69
CA GLN A 72 -1.82 -3.32 9.41
C GLN A 72 -1.73 -4.62 8.62
N VAL A 73 -0.53 -5.17 8.54
CA VAL A 73 -0.23 -6.43 7.89
C VAL A 73 0.58 -7.32 8.83
N THR A 74 0.26 -8.60 8.80
CA THR A 74 1.04 -9.66 9.44
C THR A 74 1.60 -10.56 8.35
N ALA A 75 2.91 -10.73 8.34
CA ALA A 75 3.63 -11.59 7.42
C ALA A 75 4.18 -12.81 8.17
N THR A 76 3.95 -14.00 7.62
CA THR A 76 4.63 -15.23 8.02
C THR A 76 5.51 -15.68 6.86
N TYR A 77 6.72 -16.15 7.16
CA TYR A 77 7.72 -16.51 6.18
C TYR A 77 8.67 -17.59 6.73
N GLU A 78 9.35 -18.31 5.84
CA GLU A 78 10.26 -19.39 6.18
C GLU A 78 11.52 -19.37 5.31
N ASP A 79 12.62 -19.95 5.80
CA ASP A 79 13.88 -20.11 5.04
C ASP A 79 14.17 -21.56 4.64
N GLY A 80 13.17 -22.44 4.83
CA GLY A 80 13.27 -23.89 4.66
C GLY A 80 13.77 -24.64 5.91
N HIS A 81 14.20 -23.95 6.97
CA HIS A 81 14.64 -24.54 8.24
C HIS A 81 13.84 -24.03 9.44
N ILE A 82 13.60 -22.71 9.50
CA ILE A 82 12.82 -22.05 10.55
C ILE A 82 11.72 -21.19 9.94
N MET A 83 10.67 -20.97 10.73
CA MET A 83 9.59 -20.03 10.40
C MET A 83 9.73 -18.79 11.28
N ALA A 84 9.42 -17.64 10.71
CA ALA A 84 9.42 -16.36 11.38
C ALA A 84 8.23 -15.53 10.88
N GLY A 85 8.01 -14.39 11.55
CA GLY A 85 6.90 -13.52 11.22
C GLY A 85 7.08 -12.14 11.83
N PHE A 86 6.38 -11.17 11.26
CA PHE A 86 6.27 -9.84 11.84
C PHE A 86 4.87 -9.29 11.67
N THR A 87 4.48 -8.37 12.56
CA THR A 87 3.37 -7.43 12.31
C THR A 87 3.95 -6.04 12.05
N SER A 88 3.33 -5.29 11.15
CA SER A 88 3.75 -3.94 10.80
C SER A 88 2.54 -3.08 10.47
N GLU A 89 2.64 -1.80 10.78
CA GLU A 89 1.82 -0.78 10.14
C GLU A 89 2.37 -0.49 8.74
N PHE A 90 1.50 -0.11 7.81
CA PHE A 90 1.90 0.31 6.47
C PHE A 90 1.15 1.56 6.01
N SER A 91 1.75 2.27 5.06
CA SER A 91 1.13 3.36 4.31
C SER A 91 1.47 3.26 2.84
N ILE A 92 0.54 3.70 1.99
CA ILE A 92 0.73 3.83 0.54
C ILE A 92 0.56 5.31 0.21
N ASP A 93 1.54 5.89 -0.48
CA ASP A 93 1.46 7.30 -0.90
C ASP A 93 0.75 7.48 -2.25
N SER A 94 0.68 8.72 -2.74
CA SER A 94 0.03 9.04 -4.01
C SER A 94 0.74 8.45 -5.24
N ASP A 95 1.98 8.00 -5.09
CA ASP A 95 2.80 7.40 -6.13
C ASP A 95 2.81 5.85 -6.03
N ASN A 96 1.92 5.28 -5.20
CA ASN A 96 1.80 3.85 -4.90
C ASN A 96 3.02 3.26 -4.17
N GLN A 97 3.84 4.09 -3.52
CA GLN A 97 4.99 3.61 -2.76
C GLN A 97 4.55 3.12 -1.39
N VAL A 98 4.93 1.87 -1.08
CA VAL A 98 4.65 1.24 0.22
C VAL A 98 5.76 1.60 1.22
N THR A 99 5.38 2.02 2.42
CA THR A 99 6.28 2.18 3.56
C THR A 99 5.77 1.34 4.73
N LEU A 100 6.69 0.61 5.37
CA LEU A 100 6.42 -0.13 6.61
C LEU A 100 6.92 0.67 7.82
N SER A 101 6.17 0.58 8.91
CA SER A 101 6.52 1.22 10.18
C SER A 101 6.06 0.35 11.35
N ASN A 102 6.67 0.56 12.53
CA ASN A 102 6.33 -0.21 13.74
C ASN A 102 6.44 -1.73 13.52
N ILE A 103 7.52 -2.19 12.86
CA ILE A 103 7.77 -3.60 12.61
C ILE A 103 8.08 -4.31 13.93
N GLN A 104 7.32 -5.36 14.24
CA GLN A 104 7.47 -6.15 15.46
C GLN A 104 7.50 -7.63 15.13
N SER A 105 8.52 -8.36 15.59
CA SER A 105 8.62 -9.80 15.40
C SER A 105 7.49 -10.54 16.10
N ILE A 106 7.08 -11.66 15.51
CA ILE A 106 6.17 -12.64 16.10
C ILE A 106 6.99 -13.88 16.47
N GLU A 107 6.84 -14.36 17.70
CA GLU A 107 7.47 -15.61 18.15
C GLU A 107 6.59 -16.81 17.81
N TYR A 108 7.22 -17.89 17.34
CA TYR A 108 6.59 -19.17 16.97
C TYR A 108 7.18 -20.32 17.79
#